data_AF-W9SDC9-F1
#
_entry.id   AF-W9SDC9-F1
#
_cell.length_a   1.000
_cell.length_b   1.000
_cell.length_c   1.000
_cell.angle_alpha   90.00
_cell.angle_beta   90.00
_cell.angle_gamma   90.00
#
_symmetry.space_group_name_H-M   'P 1'
#
loop_
_entity.id
_entity.type
_entity.pdbx_description
1 polymer ?
#
loop_
_entity_poly.entity_id
_entity_poly.type
_entity_poly.pdbx_seq_one_letter_code
_entity_poly.pdbx_strand_id
1 'polypeptide(L)'
;MSTAAFFGAQIVAVRIPSAPASFAGARKSAPWNGGGGGGPAVIECSSRPTKKATAHHMKTRPKKTQAWDIRRKPTVYAPLPPLPPDWVLAGSDDSSSDSIPSSSSSPVESPPAVS
;
A
#
# COMPACT_ATOMS: atom_id res chain seq x y z
N MET A 1 0.51 31.65 -25.98
CA MET A 1 1.93 31.52 -26.34
C MET A 1 2.77 32.03 -25.17
N SER A 2 3.39 31.15 -24.39
CA SER A 2 4.42 31.55 -23.41
C SER A 2 5.31 30.37 -23.09
N THR A 3 6.60 30.49 -23.42
CA THR A 3 7.65 29.50 -23.20
C THR A 3 8.64 30.08 -22.20
N ALA A 4 8.77 29.48 -21.02
CA ALA A 4 9.87 29.76 -20.12
C ALA A 4 10.76 28.52 -20.01
N ALA A 5 11.96 28.64 -20.58
CA ALA A 5 13.05 27.69 -20.45
C ALA A 5 13.82 27.97 -19.16
N PHE A 6 13.99 26.97 -18.31
CA PHE A 6 15.00 26.97 -17.26
C PHE A 6 15.97 25.83 -17.55
N PHE A 7 17.11 26.20 -18.13
CA PHE A 7 18.28 25.35 -18.33
C PHE A 7 19.24 25.64 -17.17
N GLY A 8 19.53 24.62 -16.36
CA GLY A 8 20.42 24.76 -15.20
C GLY A 8 20.99 23.42 -14.80
N ALA A 9 22.00 22.96 -15.55
CA ALA A 9 22.77 21.77 -15.25
C ALA A 9 23.89 22.09 -14.25
N GLN A 10 24.00 21.29 -13.18
CA GLN A 10 25.28 20.91 -12.59
C GLN A 10 25.08 19.60 -11.81
N ILE A 11 25.68 18.51 -12.29
CA ILE A 11 25.87 17.28 -11.50
C ILE A 11 27.36 17.00 -11.50
N VAL A 12 27.97 17.12 -10.33
CA VAL A 12 29.37 16.80 -10.07
C VAL A 12 29.51 15.27 -10.08
N ALA A 13 30.30 14.73 -11.01
CA ALA A 13 30.61 13.30 -11.08
C ALA A 13 31.83 12.99 -10.21
N VAL A 14 31.63 12.26 -9.10
CA VAL A 14 32.73 11.61 -8.35
C VAL A 14 32.93 10.20 -8.92
N ARG A 15 34.12 9.98 -9.47
CA ARG A 15 34.59 8.74 -10.10
C ARG A 15 35.23 7.84 -9.04
N ILE A 16 34.75 6.61 -8.88
CA ILE A 16 35.44 5.54 -8.14
C ILE A 16 35.49 4.31 -9.06
N PRO A 17 36.68 3.78 -9.45
CA PRO A 17 36.76 2.53 -10.19
C PRO A 17 37.03 1.35 -9.26
N SER A 18 36.23 0.29 -9.35
CA SER A 18 36.65 -1.05 -8.93
C SER A 18 35.83 -2.11 -9.67
N ALA A 19 36.50 -2.87 -10.53
CA ALA A 19 36.07 -4.18 -11.01
C ALA A 19 37.01 -5.22 -10.38
N PRO A 20 36.53 -6.46 -10.16
CA PRO A 20 36.90 -7.49 -11.13
C PRO A 20 35.77 -8.48 -11.49
N ALA A 21 36.01 -9.11 -12.64
CA ALA A 21 35.14 -9.98 -13.40
C ALA A 21 34.86 -11.35 -12.76
N SER A 22 33.75 -11.98 -13.18
CA SER A 22 33.61 -13.45 -13.16
C SER A 22 32.49 -13.95 -14.09
N PHE A 23 32.93 -14.78 -15.04
CA PHE A 23 32.29 -15.93 -15.72
C PHE A 23 31.06 -15.76 -16.64
N ALA A 24 31.39 -15.72 -17.94
CA ALA A 24 30.81 -16.47 -19.05
C ALA A 24 29.32 -16.90 -18.97
N GLY A 25 28.45 -16.07 -19.55
CA GLY A 25 27.11 -16.43 -20.01
C GLY A 25 26.87 -15.84 -21.41
N ALA A 26 26.24 -16.60 -22.28
CA ALA A 26 25.97 -16.33 -23.70
C ALA A 26 25.75 -14.84 -24.05
N ARG A 27 26.60 -14.31 -24.95
CA ARG A 27 26.45 -13.01 -25.60
C ARG A 27 25.21 -13.02 -26.50
N LYS A 28 24.05 -12.67 -25.91
CA LYS A 28 22.93 -12.11 -26.67
C LYS A 28 23.32 -10.68 -27.03
N SER A 29 23.16 -10.31 -28.29
CA SER A 29 23.47 -8.99 -28.83
C SER A 29 22.99 -7.89 -27.88
N ALA A 30 23.92 -7.02 -27.47
CA ALA A 30 23.60 -5.84 -26.67
C ALA A 30 22.53 -4.99 -27.39
N PRO A 31 21.53 -4.45 -26.68
CA PRO A 31 20.72 -3.38 -27.25
C PRO A 31 21.66 -2.22 -27.59
N TRP A 32 21.46 -1.68 -28.78
CA TRP A 32 22.12 -0.51 -29.32
C TRP A 32 22.28 0.60 -28.26
N ASN A 33 23.50 0.77 -27.74
CA ASN A 33 23.90 1.92 -26.96
C ASN A 33 24.24 3.07 -27.92
N GLY A 34 23.22 3.75 -28.42
CA GLY A 34 23.34 5.07 -29.04
C GLY A 34 23.54 6.13 -27.97
N GLY A 35 24.78 6.37 -27.57
CA GLY A 35 25.16 7.53 -26.76
C GLY A 35 25.05 8.79 -27.60
N GLY A 36 24.00 9.57 -27.37
CA GLY A 36 23.75 10.88 -27.97
C GLY A 36 22.34 11.30 -27.64
N GLY A 37 22.17 12.43 -26.95
CA GLY A 37 20.87 12.94 -26.50
C GLY A 37 19.85 12.95 -27.64
N GLY A 38 18.93 12.00 -27.58
CA GLY A 38 18.01 11.69 -28.66
C GLY A 38 17.18 10.49 -28.26
N GLY A 39 16.24 10.71 -27.33
CA GLY A 39 15.14 9.75 -27.16
C GLY A 39 14.50 9.49 -28.53
N PRO A 40 13.95 8.29 -28.79
CA PRO A 40 13.40 7.98 -30.11
C PRO A 40 12.47 9.11 -30.49
N ALA A 41 12.76 9.79 -31.61
CA ALA A 41 11.95 10.89 -32.10
C ALA A 41 10.50 10.40 -32.05
N VAL A 42 9.68 11.04 -31.22
CA VAL A 42 8.30 10.61 -31.00
C VAL A 42 7.58 10.93 -32.30
N ILE A 43 7.51 9.95 -33.20
CA ILE A 43 6.82 10.10 -34.46
C ILE A 43 5.35 10.34 -34.11
N GLU A 44 4.92 11.58 -34.33
CA GLU A 44 3.56 12.03 -34.14
C GLU A 44 2.75 11.59 -35.36
N CYS A 45 2.42 10.30 -35.40
CA CYS A 45 1.44 9.79 -36.33
C CYS A 45 0.05 10.24 -35.87
N SER A 46 -0.68 10.98 -36.70
CA SER A 46 -2.13 11.24 -36.53
C SER A 46 -2.97 9.95 -36.42
N SER A 47 -2.36 8.82 -36.76
CA SER A 47 -2.92 7.47 -36.73
C SER A 47 -3.20 6.91 -35.32
N ARG A 48 -2.99 7.62 -34.21
CA ARG A 48 -3.24 7.06 -32.87
C ARG A 48 -4.75 7.01 -32.58
N PRO A 49 -5.39 5.82 -32.54
CA PRO A 49 -6.83 5.73 -32.32
C PRO A 49 -7.20 6.17 -30.89
N THR A 50 -8.34 6.85 -30.75
CA THR A 50 -8.82 7.34 -29.45
C THR A 50 -9.51 6.24 -28.65
N LYS A 51 -9.36 6.27 -27.32
CA LYS A 51 -10.12 5.39 -26.42
C LYS A 51 -11.49 6.03 -26.16
N LYS A 52 -12.56 5.35 -26.55
CA LYS A 52 -13.96 5.73 -26.29
C LYS A 52 -14.71 4.61 -25.57
N ALA A 53 -15.93 4.90 -25.12
CA ALA A 53 -16.82 3.95 -24.46
C ALA A 53 -16.13 3.18 -23.30
N THR A 54 -16.27 1.86 -23.25
CA THR A 54 -15.71 1.02 -22.17
C THR A 54 -14.18 1.04 -22.12
N ALA A 55 -13.51 1.14 -23.28
CA ALA A 55 -12.06 1.25 -23.35
C ALA A 55 -11.55 2.52 -22.65
N HIS A 56 -12.34 3.61 -22.69
CA HIS A 56 -12.07 4.80 -21.91
C HIS A 56 -12.23 4.54 -20.41
N HIS A 57 -13.38 3.99 -19.97
CA HIS A 57 -13.63 3.69 -18.55
C HIS A 57 -12.56 2.78 -17.93
N MET A 58 -12.13 1.74 -18.65
CA MET A 58 -11.08 0.84 -18.18
C MET A 58 -9.75 1.56 -17.96
N LYS A 59 -9.46 2.58 -18.79
CA LYS A 59 -8.22 3.35 -18.74
C LYS A 59 -8.26 4.43 -17.65
N THR A 60 -9.37 5.15 -17.52
CA THR A 60 -9.48 6.32 -16.63
C THR A 60 -10.07 6.02 -15.27
N ARG A 61 -10.57 4.79 -15.01
CA ARG A 61 -11.10 4.45 -13.69
C ARG A 61 -10.04 4.71 -12.60
N PRO A 62 -10.39 5.40 -11.50
CA PRO A 62 -9.50 5.62 -10.38
C PRO A 62 -9.01 4.28 -9.80
N LYS A 63 -7.70 4.18 -9.54
CA LYS A 63 -7.08 3.03 -8.89
C LYS A 63 -5.96 3.52 -7.99
N LYS A 64 -5.81 2.87 -6.84
CA LYS A 64 -4.58 2.96 -6.07
C LYS A 64 -3.50 2.16 -6.81
N THR A 65 -2.39 2.81 -7.15
CA THR A 65 -1.26 2.18 -7.84
C THR A 65 -0.11 1.87 -6.90
N GLN A 66 0.03 2.63 -5.81
CA GLN A 66 1.15 2.50 -4.88
C GLN A 66 0.86 1.40 -3.86
N ALA A 67 1.76 0.42 -3.77
CA ALA A 67 1.57 -0.77 -2.93
C ALA A 67 1.37 -0.45 -1.45
N TRP A 68 2.01 0.59 -0.93
CA TRP A 68 1.85 1.01 0.46
C TRP A 68 0.45 1.54 0.75
N ASP A 69 -0.18 2.28 -0.18
CA ASP A 69 -1.54 2.81 -0.03
C ASP A 69 -2.60 1.72 -0.16
N ILE A 70 -2.33 0.69 -0.97
CA ILE A 70 -3.18 -0.51 -1.07
C ILE A 70 -3.15 -1.31 0.23
N ARG A 71 -2.00 -1.37 0.92
CA ARG A 71 -1.80 -2.19 2.13
C ARG A 71 -2.24 -1.53 3.43
N ARG A 72 -2.74 -0.30 3.40
CA ARG A 72 -3.25 0.38 4.61
C ARG A 72 -4.49 -0.33 5.13
N LYS A 73 -4.55 -0.52 6.44
CA LYS A 73 -5.69 -1.08 7.18
C LYS A 73 -6.17 -0.04 8.20
N PRO A 74 -7.41 -0.16 8.69
CA PRO A 74 -7.87 0.66 9.82
C PRO A 74 -6.92 0.56 11.00
N THR A 75 -6.72 1.66 11.71
CA THR A 75 -5.94 1.68 12.96
C THR A 75 -6.66 0.86 14.02
N VAL A 76 -5.93 -0.04 14.68
CA VAL A 76 -6.45 -0.85 15.79
C VAL A 76 -6.17 -0.11 17.10
N TYR A 77 -7.20 0.13 17.89
CA TYR A 77 -7.11 0.71 19.23
C TYR A 77 -7.25 -0.38 20.30
N ALA A 78 -6.75 -0.10 21.50
CA ALA A 78 -6.99 -0.96 22.65
C ALA A 78 -8.50 -0.98 22.98
N PRO A 79 -9.04 -2.13 23.43
CA PRO A 79 -10.43 -2.20 23.84
C PRO A 79 -10.66 -1.25 25.02
N LEU A 80 -11.84 -0.63 25.02
CA LEU A 80 -12.25 0.26 26.10
C LEU A 80 -12.48 -0.57 27.38
N PRO A 81 -12.18 -0.03 28.58
CA PRO A 81 -12.60 -0.66 29.82
C PRO A 81 -14.13 -0.87 29.84
N PRO A 82 -14.62 -1.83 30.63
CA PRO A 82 -16.05 -2.08 30.73
C PRO A 82 -16.77 -0.80 31.17
N LEU A 83 -17.72 -0.37 30.34
CA LEU A 83 -18.51 0.81 30.61
C LEU A 83 -19.60 0.48 31.64
N PRO A 84 -19.97 1.43 32.50
CA PRO A 84 -21.14 1.29 33.34
C PRO A 84 -22.42 1.18 32.49
N PRO A 85 -23.52 0.66 33.05
CA PRO A 85 -24.81 0.66 32.36
C PRO A 85 -25.26 2.09 32.03
N ASP A 86 -25.90 2.25 30.88
CA ASP A 86 -26.38 3.57 30.40
C ASP A 86 -27.42 4.18 31.33
N TRP A 87 -28.25 3.34 31.97
CA TRP A 87 -29.22 3.75 32.97
C TRP A 87 -29.51 2.59 33.93
N VAL A 88 -29.82 2.94 35.18
CA VAL A 88 -30.25 2.00 36.22
C VAL A 88 -31.59 2.50 36.74
N LEU A 89 -32.63 1.67 36.68
CA LEU A 89 -33.89 1.95 37.37
C LEU A 89 -33.69 1.68 38.86
N ALA A 90 -33.75 2.73 39.68
CA ALA A 90 -33.89 2.57 41.11
C ALA A 90 -35.27 1.97 41.38
N GLY A 91 -35.34 0.70 41.75
CA GLY A 91 -36.59 0.06 42.13
C GLY A 91 -37.16 0.74 43.38
N SER A 92 -38.45 1.05 43.38
CA SER A 92 -39.19 1.27 44.62
C SER A 92 -39.35 -0.09 45.30
N ASP A 93 -38.75 -0.26 46.48
CA ASP A 93 -38.81 -1.49 47.27
C ASP A 93 -40.26 -1.99 47.45
N ASP A 94 -40.57 -3.16 46.89
CA ASP A 94 -41.40 -4.15 47.57
C ASP A 94 -40.59 -5.44 47.62
N SER A 95 -40.21 -5.83 48.84
CA SER A 95 -39.21 -6.84 49.13
C SER A 95 -39.57 -8.21 48.54
N SER A 96 -38.69 -8.76 47.71
CA SER A 96 -38.60 -10.21 47.49
C SER A 96 -37.18 -10.57 47.07
N SER A 97 -36.44 -11.12 48.04
CA SER A 97 -35.06 -11.59 47.91
C SER A 97 -34.96 -12.67 46.82
N ASP A 98 -34.22 -12.42 45.74
CA ASP A 98 -33.71 -13.49 44.89
C ASP A 98 -32.18 -13.49 44.90
N SER A 99 -31.64 -14.65 45.21
CA SER A 99 -30.26 -14.85 45.60
C SER A 99 -29.43 -15.17 44.36
N ILE A 100 -28.57 -14.24 43.90
CA ILE A 100 -27.63 -14.52 42.82
C ILE A 100 -26.36 -15.16 43.40
N PRO A 101 -26.01 -16.42 43.07
CA PRO A 101 -24.71 -16.95 43.46
C PRO A 101 -23.58 -16.28 42.65
N SER A 102 -22.61 -15.80 43.40
CA SER A 102 -21.34 -15.23 42.94
C SER A 102 -20.47 -16.27 42.23
N SER A 103 -19.79 -15.79 41.18
CA SER A 103 -18.43 -16.16 40.75
C SER A 103 -17.95 -17.61 40.93
N SER A 104 -17.69 -18.32 39.83
CA SER A 104 -16.56 -19.27 39.78
C SER A 104 -15.72 -19.03 38.53
N SER A 105 -14.47 -18.70 38.79
CA SER A 105 -13.32 -18.66 37.89
C SER A 105 -12.98 -20.04 37.34
N SER A 106 -12.59 -20.13 36.07
CA SER A 106 -11.36 -20.83 35.60
C SER A 106 -11.23 -20.81 34.07
N PRO A 107 -10.09 -20.38 33.51
CA PRO A 107 -9.71 -20.67 32.12
C PRO A 107 -9.04 -22.05 32.04
N VAL A 108 -9.49 -22.92 31.13
CA VAL A 108 -8.74 -24.13 30.74
C VAL A 108 -8.15 -23.87 29.36
N GLU A 109 -6.89 -23.47 29.35
CA GLU A 109 -6.05 -23.42 28.16
C GLU A 109 -5.49 -24.83 27.90
N SER A 110 -5.88 -25.42 26.75
CA SER A 110 -5.30 -26.65 26.22
C SER A 110 -4.37 -26.30 25.05
N PRO A 111 -3.07 -26.65 25.08
CA PRO A 111 -2.21 -26.51 23.91
C PRO A 111 -2.56 -27.57 22.83
N PRO A 112 -2.45 -27.24 21.53
CA PRO A 112 -2.64 -28.23 20.48
C PRO A 112 -1.46 -29.22 20.42
N ALA A 113 -1.79 -30.51 20.38
CA ALA A 113 -0.84 -31.58 20.10
C ALA A 113 -0.32 -31.45 18.66
N VAL A 114 1.01 -31.38 18.53
CA VAL A 114 1.73 -31.58 17.27
C VAL A 114 1.76 -33.08 16.96
N SER A 115 1.28 -33.47 15.78
CA SER A 115 1.66 -34.70 15.08
C SER A 115 1.58 -34.46 13.58
#